data_AF-A0A064CMH8-F1
#
_entry.id   AF-A0A064CMH8-F1
#
_cell.length_a   1.000
_cell.length_b   1.000
_cell.length_c   1.000
_cell.angle_alpha   90.00
_cell.angle_beta   90.00
_cell.angle_gamma   90.00
#
_symmetry.space_group_name_H-M   'P 1'
#
loop_
_entity.id
_entity.type
_entity.pdbx_description
1 polymer ?
#
loop_
_entity_poly.entity_id
_entity_poly.type
_entity_poly.pdbx_seq_one_letter_code
_entity_poly.pdbx_strand_id
1 'polypeptide(L)' 'MRFDDSGNFVHSAPWSVDDQGKRDVSHGCINISPANARWFYDNFGAGDPIIVKNSTGTYARIDGSSDWQR' A
#
# COMPACT_ATOMS: atom_id res chain seq x y z
N MET A 1 -2.25 -7.54 1.01
CA MET A 1 -1.54 -7.83 -0.25
C MET A 1 -0.21 -7.08 -0.24
N ARG A 2 0.91 -7.79 -0.42
CA ARG A 2 2.25 -7.19 -0.47
C ARG A 2 2.39 -6.45 -1.81
N PHE A 3 3.00 -5.27 -1.80
CA PHE A 3 3.30 -4.54 -3.04
C PHE A 3 4.74 -4.08 -3.16
N ASP A 4 5.51 -4.14 -2.06
CA ASP A 4 6.96 -4.02 -2.13
C ASP A 4 7.68 -4.99 -1.19
N ASP A 5 8.97 -5.13 -1.42
CA ASP A 5 9.86 -6.01 -0.67
C ASP A 5 10.45 -5.35 0.58
N SER A 6 10.06 -4.09 0.85
CA SER A 6 10.36 -3.34 2.08
C SER A 6 9.37 -3.58 3.21
N GLY A 7 8.35 -4.40 2.97
CA GLY A 7 7.35 -4.79 3.97
C GLY A 7 6.09 -3.94 3.96
N ASN A 8 5.82 -3.22 2.88
CA ASN A 8 4.56 -2.49 2.73
C ASN A 8 3.47 -3.35 2.07
N PHE A 9 2.27 -3.20 2.62
CA PHE A 9 1.08 -3.93 2.20
C PHE A 9 -0.10 -2.98 2.02
N VAL A 10 -1.02 -3.33 1.11
CA VAL A 10 -2.42 -2.89 1.19
C VAL A 10 -3.14 -3.88 2.09
N HIS A 11 -3.72 -3.43 3.21
CA HIS A 11 -4.37 -4.33 4.17
C HIS A 11 -5.54 -3.72 4.92
N SER A 12 -6.33 -4.61 5.53
CA SER A 12 -7.43 -4.24 6.42
C SER A 12 -6.89 -3.52 7.65
N ALA A 13 -7.42 -2.33 7.92
CA ALA A 13 -7.06 -1.51 9.06
C ALA A 13 -8.31 -0.96 9.77
N PRO A 14 -9.11 -1.79 10.45
CA PRO A 14 -10.31 -1.33 11.16
C PRO A 14 -10.00 -0.28 12.24
N TRP A 15 -8.79 -0.30 12.82
CA TRP A 15 -8.38 0.62 13.87
C TRP A 15 -8.15 2.07 13.39
N SER A 16 -8.03 2.30 12.07
CA SER A 16 -7.70 3.62 11.52
C SER A 16 -8.74 4.14 10.53
N VAL A 17 -9.96 3.60 10.53
CA VAL A 17 -11.01 4.00 9.58
C VAL A 17 -11.36 5.49 9.68
N ASP A 18 -11.26 6.06 10.87
CA ASP A 18 -11.53 7.49 11.08
C ASP A 18 -10.41 8.39 10.53
N ASP A 19 -9.22 7.84 10.32
CA ASP A 19 -8.05 8.55 9.76
C ASP A 19 -7.95 8.42 8.23
N GLN A 20 -8.51 7.35 7.66
CA GLN A 20 -8.42 7.04 6.24
C GLN A 20 -9.02 8.18 5.39
N GLY A 21 -8.21 8.70 4.46
CA GLY A 21 -8.56 9.84 3.62
C GLY A 21 -8.40 11.21 4.29
N LYS A 22 -7.86 11.27 5.52
CA LYS A 22 -7.66 12.52 6.29
C LYS A 22 -6.23 12.72 6.76
N ARG A 23 -5.57 11.68 7.27
CA ARG A 23 -4.18 11.74 7.77
C ARG A 23 -3.50 10.37 7.77
N ASP A 24 -2.18 10.39 7.70
CA ASP A 24 -1.35 9.18 7.68
C ASP A 24 -1.00 8.74 9.11
N VAL A 25 -1.28 7.47 9.43
CA VAL A 25 -1.05 6.86 10.76
C VAL A 25 -0.40 5.48 10.68
N SER A 26 0.15 5.12 9.52
CA SER A 26 0.81 3.83 9.29
C SER A 26 2.34 3.96 9.38
N HIS A 27 3.03 2.83 9.31
CA HIS A 27 4.49 2.75 9.19
C HIS A 27 4.96 2.64 7.72
N GLY A 28 4.07 2.92 6.75
CA GLY A 28 4.34 2.80 5.32
C GLY A 28 3.28 1.99 4.56
N CYS A 29 2.54 1.10 5.24
CA CYS A 29 1.43 0.36 4.63
C CYS A 29 0.28 1.28 4.20
N ILE A 30 -0.48 0.83 3.20
CA ILE A 30 -1.72 1.47 2.76
C ILE A 30 -2.87 0.84 3.55
N ASN A 31 -3.24 1.51 4.65
CA ASN A 31 -4.36 1.13 5.49
C ASN A 31 -5.69 1.45 4.79
N ILE A 32 -6.56 0.44 4.63
CA ILE A 32 -7.92 0.63 4.10
C ILE A 32 -8.97 -0.12 4.94
N SER A 33 -10.23 0.26 4.78
CA SER A 33 -11.34 -0.35 5.50
C SER A 33 -11.40 -1.87 5.27
N PRO A 34 -11.97 -2.66 6.19
CA PRO A 34 -12.09 -4.10 5.99
C PRO A 34 -12.81 -4.50 4.69
N ALA A 35 -13.86 -3.78 4.31
CA ALA A 35 -14.58 -4.01 3.06
C ALA A 35 -13.69 -3.73 1.84
N ASN A 36 -12.96 -2.61 1.84
CA ASN A 36 -12.06 -2.26 0.74
C ASN A 36 -10.86 -3.20 0.66
N ALA A 37 -10.33 -3.67 1.80
CA ALA A 37 -9.27 -4.66 1.82
C ALA A 37 -9.71 -6.00 1.21
N ARG A 38 -10.95 -6.43 1.50
CA ARG A 38 -11.52 -7.63 0.88
C ARG A 38 -11.67 -7.45 -0.63
N TRP A 39 -12.27 -6.33 -1.05
CA TRP A 39 -12.43 -6.02 -2.47
C TRP A 39 -11.07 -5.96 -3.18
N PHE A 40 -10.07 -5.31 -2.60
CA PHE A 40 -8.73 -5.23 -3.17
C PHE A 40 -8.11 -6.62 -3.34
N TYR A 41 -8.21 -7.47 -2.32
CA TYR A 41 -7.71 -8.85 -2.40
C TYR A 41 -8.39 -9.69 -3.50
N ASP A 42 -9.68 -9.46 -3.74
CA ASP A 42 -10.44 -10.22 -4.75
C ASP A 42 -10.19 -9.74 -6.19
N ASN A 43 -9.73 -8.50 -6.37
CA ASN A 43 -9.67 -7.85 -7.69
C ASN A 43 -8.24 -7.56 -8.17
N PHE A 44 -7.24 -7.64 -7.30
CA PHE A 44 -5.84 -7.38 -7.63
C PHE A 44 -4.95 -8.59 -7.36
N GLY A 45 -3.93 -8.77 -8.19
CA GLY A 45 -2.98 -9.87 -8.12
C GLY A 45 -1.52 -9.45 -8.29
N ALA A 46 -0.63 -10.44 -8.28
CA ALA A 46 0.79 -10.21 -8.51
C ALA A 46 1.02 -9.61 -9.92
N GLY A 47 1.78 -8.51 -9.99
CA GLY A 47 2.07 -7.80 -11.24
C GLY A 47 1.20 -6.57 -11.47
N ASP A 48 0.06 -6.43 -10.79
CA ASP A 48 -0.73 -5.20 -10.87
C ASP A 48 0.00 -4.03 -10.20
N PRO A 49 0.12 -2.87 -10.87
CA PRO A 49 0.91 -1.76 -10.36
C PRO A 49 0.17 -0.98 -9.26
N ILE A 50 0.90 -0.61 -8.22
CA ILE A 50 0.49 0.42 -7.26
C ILE A 50 1.40 1.63 -7.44
N ILE A 51 0.80 2.77 -7.78
CA ILE A 51 1.54 4.02 -8.01
C ILE A 51 1.22 5.00 -6.88
N VAL A 52 2.17 5.17 -5.96
CA VAL A 52 2.07 6.16 -4.87
C VAL A 52 2.73 7.46 -5.32
N LYS A 53 2.04 8.59 -5.15
CA LYS A 53 2.52 9.93 -5.54
C LYS A 53 2.33 10.92 -4.38
N ASN A 54 3.19 11.93 -4.34
CA ASN A 54 3.10 13.06 -3.40
C ASN A 54 3.20 12.69 -1.91
N SER A 55 3.70 11.50 -1.58
CA SER A 55 4.06 11.14 -0.20
C SER A 55 5.35 11.85 0.22
N THR A 56 5.54 12.00 1.52
CA THR A 56 6.87 12.29 2.07
C THR A 56 7.73 11.02 1.98
N GLY A 57 8.94 11.15 1.44
CA GLY A 57 9.83 10.02 1.18
C GLY A 57 9.70 9.41 -0.22
N THR A 58 10.75 8.72 -0.65
CA THR A 58 10.83 8.06 -1.95
C THR A 58 11.11 6.58 -1.76
N TYR A 59 10.41 5.75 -2.52
CA TYR A 59 10.72 4.33 -2.62
C TYR A 59 11.85 4.12 -3.64
N ALA A 60 13.06 3.87 -3.15
CA ALA A 60 14.29 3.70 -3.95
C ALA A 60 15.07 2.42 -3.60
N ARG A 61 14.45 1.47 -2.88
CA ARG A 61 15.11 0.22 -2.53
C ARG A 61 15.18 -0.69 -3.75
N ILE A 62 16.35 -1.28 -4.00
CA ILE A 62 16.55 -2.30 -5.03
C ILE A 62 16.32 -3.66 -4.37
N ASP A 63 15.07 -4.02 -4.19
CA ASP A 63 14.61 -5.21 -3.47
C ASP A 63 13.79 -6.18 -4.35
N GLY A 64 13.71 -5.91 -5.66
CA GLY A 64 12.93 -6.70 -6.63
C GLY A 64 11.50 -6.20 -6.88
N SER A 65 11.09 -5.11 -6.24
CA SER A 65 9.81 -4.43 -6.51
C SER A 65 9.93 -3.02 -7.09
N SER A 66 11.15 -2.60 -7.45
CA SER A 66 11.45 -1.26 -7.99
C SER A 66 11.74 -1.23 -9.49
N ASP A 67 11.45 -2.30 -10.24
CA ASP A 67 11.87 -2.49 -11.63
C ASP A 67 11.36 -1.37 -12.56
N TRP A 68 10.17 -0.84 -12.28
CA TRP A 68 9.53 0.24 -13.04
C TRP A 68 9.96 1.66 -12.63
N GLN A 69 10.87 1.79 -11.66
CA GLN A 69 11.36 3.08 -11.15
C GLN A 69 12.64 3.55 -11.87
N ARG A 70 13.12 2.80 -12.85
CA ARG A 70 14.31 3.12 -13.64
C ARG A 70 14.02 4.07 -14.79
#